data_AF-A0A226DW47-F1
#
_entry.id   AF-A0A226DW47-F1
#
_cell.length_a   1.000
_cell.length_b   1.000
_cell.length_c   1.000
_cell.angle_alpha   90.00
_cell.angle_beta   90.00
_cell.angle_gamma   90.00
#
_symmetry.space_group_name_H-M   'P 1'
#
loop_
_entity.id
_entity.type
_entity.pdbx_description
1 polymer ?
#
loop_
_entity_poly.entity_id
_entity_poly.type
_entity_poly.pdbx_seq_one_letter_code
_entity_poly.pdbx_strand_id
1 'polypeptide(L)'
;MVLIAVVILVLLINKLVTCTGLGYTCDKIGNTCRQWRAGALEEGIIQVGDMLFYCDDFFNNGTLKGAITTAERLWDGGIIPYEIDEILSIILERHRPLIMAAMKQYEDFTCVKFIARMTEVNYLYIEQGTAGCSTFFGNLRWGRQILRLGRGCLFIGTVVHELDHTVGLHHEHNRIDGDEYIDVLWESIQQGIA
;
A
#
# COMPACT_ATOMS: atom_id res chain seq x y z
N MET A 1 -23.39 -14.74 14.81
CA MET A 1 -22.87 -13.57 14.06
C MET A 1 -21.37 -13.78 13.91
N VAL A 2 -20.76 -14.00 12.74
CA VAL A 2 -21.19 -14.25 11.33
C VAL A 2 -19.98 -15.06 10.73
N LEU A 3 -20.06 -16.34 10.29
CA LEU A 3 -20.35 -16.90 8.93
C LEU A 3 -19.53 -16.23 7.78
N ILE A 4 -18.96 -16.86 6.72
CA ILE A 4 -18.91 -18.27 6.22
C ILE A 4 -17.81 -18.45 5.12
N ALA A 5 -17.17 -19.64 5.06
CA ALA A 5 -16.74 -20.55 3.96
C ALA A 5 -16.22 -20.14 2.53
N VAL A 6 -15.01 -20.64 2.14
CA VAL A 6 -14.71 -21.66 1.06
C VAL A 6 -14.09 -21.30 -0.35
N VAL A 7 -12.78 -21.62 -0.55
CA VAL A 7 -12.14 -22.62 -1.52
C VAL A 7 -11.72 -22.31 -3.02
N ILE A 8 -10.39 -22.35 -3.30
CA ILE A 8 -9.63 -23.08 -4.41
C ILE A 8 -9.77 -22.63 -5.92
N LEU A 9 -8.78 -22.65 -6.87
CA LEU A 9 -7.37 -23.13 -7.01
C LEU A 9 -6.50 -22.29 -8.02
N VAL A 10 -5.30 -22.79 -8.41
CA VAL A 10 -4.22 -22.18 -9.23
C VAL A 10 -3.89 -23.01 -10.51
N LEU A 11 -3.43 -22.39 -11.63
CA LEU A 11 -2.18 -22.71 -12.41
C LEU A 11 -2.09 -22.17 -13.88
N LEU A 12 -0.96 -21.48 -14.15
CA LEU A 12 -0.09 -21.50 -15.37
C LEU A 12 -0.30 -20.58 -16.63
N ILE A 13 0.86 -20.04 -17.04
CA ILE A 13 1.34 -19.50 -18.35
C ILE A 13 1.24 -17.98 -18.65
N ASN A 14 2.41 -17.34 -18.54
CA ASN A 14 2.92 -16.08 -19.11
C ASN A 14 2.18 -15.40 -20.30
N LYS A 15 1.99 -14.08 -20.19
CA LYS A 15 2.18 -13.10 -21.28
C LYS A 15 2.39 -11.67 -20.75
N LEU A 16 3.16 -10.86 -21.48
CA LEU A 16 3.53 -9.50 -21.10
C LEU A 16 2.31 -8.56 -21.03
N VAL A 17 2.28 -7.72 -20.00
CA VAL A 17 1.44 -6.51 -19.92
C VAL A 17 2.34 -5.32 -20.25
N THR A 18 1.90 -4.40 -21.13
CA THR A 18 2.65 -3.19 -21.50
C THR A 18 1.87 -1.93 -21.16
N CYS A 19 2.38 -1.15 -20.21
CA CYS A 19 1.73 0.06 -19.69
C CYS A 19 2.09 1.31 -20.51
N THR A 20 1.50 1.46 -21.71
CA THR A 20 1.71 2.65 -22.55
C THR A 20 0.42 3.16 -23.20
N GLY A 21 0.03 4.39 -22.85
CA GLY A 21 -0.97 5.19 -23.58
C GLY A 21 -2.43 4.96 -23.20
N LEU A 22 -2.95 5.82 -22.32
CA LEU A 22 -4.37 6.20 -22.14
C LEU A 22 -5.44 5.30 -22.82
N GLY A 23 -5.75 4.14 -22.22
CA GLY A 23 -6.75 3.22 -22.77
C GLY A 23 -6.95 1.94 -21.97
N TYR A 24 -7.69 1.99 -20.87
CA TYR A 24 -8.03 0.81 -20.07
C TYR A 24 -9.04 -0.10 -20.78
N THR A 25 -8.61 -1.30 -21.19
CA THR A 25 -9.52 -2.44 -21.43
C THR A 25 -8.90 -3.75 -20.95
N CYS A 26 -9.49 -4.34 -19.91
CA CYS A 26 -9.40 -5.79 -19.69
C CYS A 26 -10.58 -6.43 -20.40
N ASP A 27 -10.32 -7.35 -21.32
CA ASP A 27 -11.27 -8.43 -21.58
C ASP A 27 -10.55 -9.67 -22.14
N LYS A 28 -10.72 -10.80 -21.46
CA LYS A 28 -11.28 -11.98 -22.11
C LYS A 28 -11.96 -12.88 -21.09
N ILE A 29 -13.03 -13.51 -21.56
CA ILE A 29 -13.76 -14.53 -20.83
C ILE A 29 -13.10 -15.88 -21.14
N GLY A 30 -12.66 -16.58 -20.08
CA GLY A 30 -11.88 -17.81 -20.17
C GLY A 30 -10.39 -17.59 -19.89
N ASN A 31 -9.95 -17.96 -18.69
CA ASN A 31 -8.55 -18.02 -18.26
C ASN A 31 -7.72 -16.74 -18.52
N THR A 32 -8.32 -15.56 -18.36
CA THR A 32 -7.69 -14.25 -18.61
C THR A 32 -8.10 -13.21 -17.55
N CYS A 33 -7.35 -12.09 -17.47
CA CYS A 33 -7.42 -11.14 -16.36
C CYS A 33 -8.85 -10.66 -16.04
N ARG A 34 -9.26 -10.88 -14.78
CA ARG A 34 -10.47 -10.30 -14.21
C ARG A 34 -10.19 -8.92 -13.59
N GLN A 35 -11.25 -8.13 -13.53
CA GLN A 35 -11.22 -6.68 -13.68
C GLN A 35 -11.11 -5.94 -12.34
N TRP A 36 -9.88 -5.76 -11.84
CA TRP A 36 -9.63 -4.80 -10.75
C TRP A 36 -9.81 -3.36 -11.28
N ARG A 37 -10.80 -2.63 -10.75
CA ARG A 37 -10.90 -1.18 -10.96
C ARG A 37 -9.92 -0.44 -10.04
N ALA A 38 -8.65 -0.53 -10.38
CA ALA A 38 -7.64 0.36 -9.84
C ALA A 38 -8.03 1.82 -10.14
N GLY A 39 -8.11 2.65 -9.09
CA GLY A 39 -8.16 4.09 -9.27
C GLY A 39 -6.80 4.58 -9.78
N ALA A 40 -6.77 5.15 -10.98
CA ALA A 40 -5.58 5.79 -11.51
C ALA A 40 -5.45 7.18 -10.88
N LEU A 41 -4.50 7.34 -9.96
CA LEU A 41 -4.24 8.64 -9.32
C LEU A 41 -3.41 9.55 -10.22
N GLU A 42 -2.41 8.98 -10.87
CA GLU A 42 -1.41 9.63 -11.74
C GLU A 42 -1.04 8.63 -12.88
N GLU A 43 -0.27 9.06 -13.89
CA GLU A 43 0.14 8.15 -14.97
C GLU A 43 0.98 6.97 -14.44
N GLY A 44 0.49 5.76 -14.62
CA GLY A 44 1.20 4.52 -14.23
C GLY A 44 1.07 4.11 -12.77
N ILE A 45 0.27 4.82 -11.94
CA ILE A 45 0.01 4.45 -10.53
C ILE A 45 -1.41 3.90 -10.36
N ILE A 46 -1.49 2.74 -9.74
CA ILE A 46 -2.68 1.97 -9.38
C ILE A 46 -2.88 2.06 -7.86
N GLN A 47 -4.09 2.42 -7.41
CA GLN A 47 -4.51 2.27 -6.02
C GLN A 47 -5.39 1.01 -5.86
N VAL A 48 -5.05 0.15 -4.91
CA VAL A 48 -5.83 -1.03 -4.49
C VAL A 48 -6.10 -0.93 -2.98
N GLY A 49 -7.31 -0.52 -2.62
CA GLY A 49 -7.62 -0.12 -1.24
C GLY A 49 -6.90 1.17 -0.88
N ASP A 50 -6.01 1.11 0.11
CA ASP A 50 -5.06 2.13 0.54
C ASP A 50 -3.66 1.95 -0.09
N MET A 51 -3.29 0.76 -0.55
CA MET A 51 -1.96 0.54 -1.12
C MET A 51 -1.82 1.10 -2.55
N LEU A 52 -0.70 1.79 -2.79
CA LEU A 52 -0.27 2.30 -4.08
C LEU A 52 0.76 1.37 -4.71
N PHE A 53 0.60 1.10 -6.00
CA PHE A 53 1.50 0.31 -6.81
C PHE A 53 1.75 1.00 -8.14
N TYR A 54 2.95 0.84 -8.71
CA TYR A 54 3.13 1.10 -10.13
C TYR A 54 2.58 -0.08 -10.94
N CYS A 55 2.00 0.19 -12.11
CA CYS A 55 1.38 -0.86 -12.93
C CYS A 55 2.34 -2.02 -13.22
N ASP A 56 3.59 -1.71 -13.60
CA ASP A 56 4.60 -2.72 -13.92
C ASP A 56 5.01 -3.54 -12.67
N ASP A 57 5.14 -2.92 -11.51
CA ASP A 57 5.38 -3.63 -10.24
C ASP A 57 4.21 -4.55 -9.88
N PHE A 58 2.97 -4.05 -10.01
CA PHE A 58 1.76 -4.78 -9.66
C PHE A 58 1.59 -6.05 -10.52
N PHE A 59 1.76 -5.95 -11.84
CA PHE A 59 1.55 -7.06 -12.75
C PHE A 59 2.76 -8.01 -12.86
N ASN A 60 4.00 -7.55 -12.67
CA ASN A 60 5.19 -8.40 -12.81
C ASN A 60 5.69 -8.99 -11.49
N ASN A 61 5.54 -8.28 -10.37
CA ASN A 61 6.03 -8.68 -9.04
C ASN A 61 4.91 -9.02 -8.04
N GLY A 62 3.65 -9.12 -8.50
CA GLY A 62 2.42 -9.32 -7.73
C GLY A 62 2.59 -10.22 -6.50
N THR A 63 2.87 -9.60 -5.36
CA THR A 63 3.45 -10.27 -4.21
C THR A 63 2.32 -10.76 -3.30
N LEU A 64 1.91 -12.01 -3.49
CA LEU A 64 0.97 -12.75 -2.63
C LEU A 64 1.63 -13.10 -1.26
N LYS A 65 2.29 -12.13 -0.62
CA LYS A 65 3.05 -12.29 0.61
C LYS A 65 2.65 -11.18 1.58
N GLY A 66 2.38 -11.54 2.83
CA GLY A 66 2.06 -10.59 3.89
C GLY A 66 3.18 -9.58 4.21
N ALA A 67 4.39 -9.81 3.71
CA ALA A 67 5.52 -8.89 3.86
C ALA A 67 6.49 -8.95 2.67
N ILE A 68 7.25 -7.88 2.48
CA ILE A 68 8.37 -7.80 1.55
C ILE A 68 9.49 -8.74 1.98
N THR A 69 9.98 -9.55 1.03
CA THR A 69 11.09 -10.49 1.24
C THR A 69 12.33 -10.17 0.39
N THR A 70 12.31 -9.10 -0.39
CA THR A 70 13.38 -8.65 -1.28
C THR A 70 14.14 -7.48 -0.65
N ALA A 71 15.45 -7.62 -0.46
CA ALA A 71 16.28 -6.62 0.23
C ALA A 71 16.30 -5.27 -0.51
N GLU A 72 16.11 -5.30 -1.82
CA GLU A 72 16.00 -4.15 -2.71
C GLU A 72 14.81 -3.25 -2.33
N ARG A 73 13.75 -3.81 -1.73
CA ARG A 73 12.51 -3.11 -1.36
C ARG A 73 12.38 -2.81 0.14
N LEU A 74 13.34 -3.26 0.95
CA LEU A 74 13.44 -2.89 2.37
C LEU A 74 14.12 -1.52 2.52
N TRP A 75 13.96 -0.88 3.68
CA TRP A 75 14.69 0.34 4.04
C TRP A 75 16.07 0.02 4.60
N ASP A 76 17.10 0.76 4.18
CA ASP A 76 18.49 0.47 4.55
C ASP A 76 18.70 0.63 6.06
N GLY A 77 19.14 -0.45 6.71
CA GLY A 77 19.29 -0.49 8.17
C GLY A 77 17.98 -0.32 8.96
N GLY A 78 16.81 -0.41 8.31
CA GLY A 78 15.52 -0.08 8.92
C GLY A 78 15.30 1.42 9.15
N ILE A 79 16.07 2.29 8.47
CA ILE A 79 15.97 3.74 8.60
C ILE A 79 15.06 4.28 7.50
N ILE A 80 14.01 5.01 7.91
CA ILE A 80 13.04 5.67 7.03
C ILE A 80 13.23 7.19 7.17
N PRO A 81 13.96 7.84 6.25
CA PRO A 81 13.98 9.29 6.17
C PRO A 81 12.58 9.78 5.80
N TYR A 82 12.08 10.79 6.50
CA TYR A 82 10.76 11.37 6.26
C TYR A 82 10.79 12.88 6.17
N GLU A 83 9.83 13.42 5.43
CA GLU A 83 9.53 14.82 5.28
C GLU A 83 8.01 15.00 5.43
N ILE A 84 7.56 16.02 6.15
CA ILE A 84 6.13 16.28 6.38
C ILE A 84 5.78 17.59 5.68
N ASP A 85 4.74 17.55 4.85
CA ASP A 85 4.25 18.70 4.11
C ASP A 85 3.96 19.88 5.06
N GLU A 86 4.39 21.07 4.66
CA GLU A 86 4.23 22.29 5.45
C GLU A 86 2.74 22.64 5.63
N ILE A 87 1.90 22.37 4.62
CA ILE A 87 0.45 22.59 4.66
C ILE A 87 -0.20 21.66 5.68
N LEU A 88 0.22 20.39 5.74
CA LEU A 88 -0.25 19.43 6.74
C LEU A 88 0.22 19.83 8.16
N SER A 89 1.37 20.48 8.27
CA SER A 89 1.88 21.05 9.53
C SER A 89 1.16 22.34 9.95
N ILE A 90 0.70 23.17 9.00
CA ILE A 90 0.06 24.47 9.24
C ILE A 90 -1.45 24.34 9.48
N ILE A 91 -2.19 23.67 8.58
CA ILE A 91 -3.67 23.70 8.60
C ILE A 91 -4.22 22.87 9.76
N LEU A 92 -3.49 21.83 10.20
CA LEU A 92 -4.03 20.79 11.05
C LEU A 92 -3.07 20.44 12.20
N GLU A 93 -3.01 21.34 13.19
CA GLU A 93 -2.15 21.30 14.39
C GLU A 93 -2.13 19.95 15.16
N ARG A 94 -3.16 19.10 14.99
CA ARG A 94 -3.22 17.75 15.57
C ARG A 94 -2.52 16.65 14.75
N HIS A 95 -2.20 16.87 13.47
CA HIS A 95 -1.63 15.83 12.59
C HIS A 95 -0.18 15.55 12.93
N ARG A 96 0.65 16.59 13.01
CA ARG A 96 2.08 16.43 13.31
C ARG A 96 2.30 15.69 14.64
N PRO A 97 1.66 16.03 15.78
CA PRO A 97 1.76 15.24 17.01
C PRO A 97 1.29 13.79 16.86
N LEU A 98 0.22 13.53 16.10
CA LEU A 98 -0.30 12.18 15.86
C LEU A 98 0.70 11.32 15.06
N ILE A 99 1.28 11.88 14.00
CA ILE A 99 2.28 11.22 13.14
C ILE A 99 3.55 10.92 13.95
N MET A 100 4.04 11.89 14.74
CA MET A 100 5.18 11.65 15.64
C MET A 100 4.88 10.57 16.69
N ALA A 101 3.65 10.50 17.21
CA ALA A 101 3.24 9.46 18.14
C ALA A 101 3.16 8.07 17.48
N ALA A 102 2.67 7.97 16.25
CA ALA A 102 2.62 6.72 15.48
C ALA A 102 4.03 6.21 15.13
N MET A 103 4.90 7.09 14.62
CA MET A 103 6.33 6.79 14.39
C MET A 103 6.99 6.31 15.68
N LYS A 104 6.80 7.03 16.80
CA LYS A 104 7.36 6.65 18.09
C LYS A 104 6.88 5.27 18.58
N GLN A 105 5.60 4.92 18.39
CA GLN A 105 5.12 3.57 18.74
C GLN A 105 5.89 2.50 17.95
N TYR A 106 6.09 2.71 16.66
CA TYR A 106 6.90 1.83 15.82
C TYR A 106 8.34 1.70 16.35
N GLU A 107 8.96 2.83 16.73
CA GLU A 107 10.33 2.88 17.24
C GLU A 107 10.51 2.27 18.63
N ASP A 108 9.47 2.26 19.46
CA ASP A 108 9.46 1.68 20.81
C ASP A 108 9.35 0.15 20.77
N PHE A 109 8.68 -0.41 19.75
CA PHE A 109 8.44 -1.86 19.63
C PHE A 109 9.27 -2.57 18.54
N THR A 110 10.00 -1.83 17.71
CA THR A 110 10.79 -2.41 16.60
C THR A 110 12.19 -1.77 16.47
N CYS A 111 13.01 -2.36 15.59
CA CYS A 111 14.30 -1.78 15.20
C CYS A 111 14.19 -0.65 14.15
N VAL A 112 13.01 -0.40 13.56
CA VAL A 112 12.81 0.67 12.58
C VAL A 112 13.01 2.04 13.25
N LYS A 113 13.54 3.00 12.48
CA LYS A 113 13.76 4.39 12.93
C LYS A 113 13.30 5.39 11.88
N PHE A 114 12.59 6.43 12.31
CA PHE A 114 12.11 7.51 11.47
C PHE A 114 12.98 8.74 11.70
N ILE A 115 13.74 9.15 10.68
CA ILE A 115 14.63 10.32 10.77
C ILE A 115 14.09 11.47 9.94
N ALA A 116 14.16 12.70 10.47
CA ALA A 116 13.87 13.89 9.67
C ALA A 116 14.92 13.96 8.54
N ARG A 117 14.44 13.96 7.30
CA ARG A 117 15.27 13.97 6.10
C ARG A 117 16.16 15.22 6.04
N MET A 118 17.39 15.03 5.55
CA MET A 118 18.34 16.10 5.24
C MET A 118 18.78 16.09 3.78
N THR A 119 19.27 14.94 3.30
CA THR A 119 19.88 14.79 1.95
C THR A 119 19.56 13.45 1.29
N GLU A 120 18.83 12.59 1.96
CA GLU A 120 18.51 11.25 1.53
C GLU A 120 17.67 11.29 0.24
N VAL A 121 18.10 10.49 -0.74
CA VAL A 121 17.44 10.41 -2.05
C VAL A 121 16.09 9.72 -1.90
N ASN A 122 16.05 8.57 -1.23
CA ASN A 122 14.85 7.77 -0.99
C ASN A 122 14.24 8.15 0.37
N TYR A 123 12.99 8.60 0.37
CA TYR A 123 12.32 9.09 1.58
C TYR A 123 10.79 9.08 1.47
N LEU A 124 10.16 9.05 2.64
CA LEU A 124 8.72 9.16 2.82
C LEU A 124 8.30 10.65 2.86
N TYR A 125 7.45 11.07 1.94
CA TYR A 125 6.81 12.40 1.97
C TYR A 125 5.38 12.27 2.47
N ILE A 126 5.07 12.85 3.62
CA ILE A 126 3.77 12.75 4.27
C ILE A 126 2.95 13.99 3.93
N GLU A 127 1.90 13.81 3.11
CA GLU A 127 1.08 14.90 2.57
C GLU A 127 -0.41 14.78 2.93
N GLN A 128 -1.13 15.89 2.78
CA GLN A 128 -2.57 15.94 3.02
C GLN A 128 -3.34 15.32 1.86
N GLY A 129 -3.99 14.17 2.10
CA GLY A 129 -4.93 13.58 1.14
C GLY A 129 -6.28 14.32 1.11
N THR A 130 -7.07 14.14 0.06
CA THR A 130 -8.44 14.69 -0.03
C THR A 130 -9.44 13.83 0.77
N ALA A 131 -9.43 12.52 0.55
CA ALA A 131 -10.21 11.53 1.27
C ALA A 131 -9.49 10.17 1.24
N GLY A 132 -9.65 9.38 2.30
CA GLY A 132 -8.96 8.09 2.43
C GLY A 132 -7.46 8.24 2.70
N CYS A 133 -6.82 7.10 2.89
CA CYS A 133 -5.42 6.94 3.27
C CYS A 133 -4.73 6.17 2.14
N SER A 134 -3.46 6.47 1.86
CA SER A 134 -2.69 5.63 0.94
C SER A 134 -1.19 5.83 0.99
N THR A 135 -0.42 4.77 0.74
CA THR A 135 1.04 4.83 0.57
C THR A 135 1.54 3.68 -0.30
N PHE A 136 2.81 3.73 -0.70
CA PHE A 136 3.47 2.64 -1.41
C PHE A 136 3.97 1.54 -0.48
N PHE A 137 3.92 0.30 -0.97
CA PHE A 137 4.40 -0.90 -0.29
C PHE A 137 5.95 -0.98 -0.31
N GLY A 138 6.57 -0.72 0.84
CA GLY A 138 8.04 -0.73 1.02
C GLY A 138 8.78 0.47 0.44
N ASN A 139 10.11 0.35 0.36
CA ASN A 139 10.96 1.36 -0.28
C ASN A 139 10.99 1.15 -1.81
N LEU A 140 10.54 2.13 -2.57
CA LEU A 140 10.54 2.08 -4.04
C LEU A 140 11.94 2.22 -4.66
N ARG A 141 12.91 2.81 -3.94
CA ARG A 141 14.26 3.18 -4.42
C ARG A 141 14.30 4.23 -5.54
N TRP A 142 13.21 4.95 -5.80
CA TRP A 142 13.08 5.93 -6.90
C TRP A 142 12.96 7.38 -6.43
N GLY A 143 13.36 7.66 -5.20
CA GLY A 143 13.37 9.01 -4.63
C GLY A 143 12.24 9.24 -3.62
N ARG A 144 11.49 10.33 -3.82
CA ARG A 144 10.32 10.67 -3.00
C ARG A 144 9.19 9.67 -3.23
N GLN A 145 8.76 8.96 -2.18
CA GLN A 145 7.51 8.19 -2.19
C GLN A 145 6.50 8.81 -1.21
N ILE A 146 5.21 8.73 -1.54
CA ILE A 146 4.17 9.51 -0.86
C ILE A 146 3.39 8.63 0.12
N LEU A 147 3.09 9.18 1.30
CA LEU A 147 2.06 8.72 2.23
C LEU A 147 1.01 9.84 2.38
N ARG A 148 -0.23 9.55 1.97
CA ARG A 148 -1.36 10.49 1.92
C ARG A 148 -2.28 10.26 3.11
N LEU A 149 -2.38 11.24 4.00
CA LEU A 149 -3.32 11.20 5.13
C LEU A 149 -4.50 12.11 4.84
N GLY A 150 -5.55 11.55 4.24
CA GLY A 150 -6.79 12.27 3.95
C GLY A 150 -7.79 12.30 5.10
N ARG A 151 -9.00 12.77 4.79
CA ARG A 151 -10.14 12.70 5.72
C ARG A 151 -10.41 11.24 6.08
N GLY A 152 -10.31 10.93 7.38
CA GLY A 152 -10.52 9.59 7.94
C GLY A 152 -9.25 8.98 8.55
N CYS A 153 -8.06 9.45 8.18
CA CYS A 153 -6.78 8.82 8.54
C CYS A 153 -6.21 9.22 9.91
N LEU A 154 -6.96 10.03 10.66
CA LEU A 154 -6.43 10.83 11.77
C LEU A 154 -6.58 10.13 13.12
N PHE A 155 -6.30 8.84 13.11
CA PHE A 155 -6.25 7.97 14.27
C PHE A 155 -4.89 7.31 14.31
N ILE A 156 -4.32 7.15 15.51
CA ILE A 156 -2.93 6.67 15.66
C ILE A 156 -2.75 5.28 15.02
N GLY A 157 -3.73 4.38 15.18
CA GLY A 157 -3.71 3.06 14.54
C GLY A 157 -3.78 3.11 13.01
N THR A 158 -4.50 4.09 12.43
CA THR A 158 -4.52 4.26 10.97
C THR A 158 -3.18 4.78 10.45
N VAL A 159 -2.54 5.73 11.15
CA VAL A 159 -1.20 6.16 10.77
C VAL A 159 -0.18 5.02 10.93
N VAL A 160 -0.28 4.20 11.98
CA VAL A 160 0.56 3.00 12.14
C VAL A 160 0.36 2.01 10.97
N HIS A 161 -0.87 1.76 10.54
CA HIS A 161 -1.19 0.91 9.38
C HIS A 161 -0.58 1.43 8.07
N GLU A 162 -0.61 2.74 7.81
CA GLU A 162 0.11 3.31 6.65
C GLU A 162 1.64 3.21 6.81
N LEU A 163 2.16 3.28 8.05
CA LEU A 163 3.59 3.05 8.30
C LEU A 163 3.97 1.56 8.12
N ASP A 164 3.08 0.61 8.42
CA ASP A 164 3.25 -0.82 8.14
C ASP A 164 3.40 -1.06 6.64
N HIS A 165 2.54 -0.47 5.80
CA HIS A 165 2.69 -0.50 4.34
C HIS A 165 4.02 0.11 3.88
N THR A 166 4.42 1.25 4.46
CA THR A 166 5.68 1.91 4.15
C THR A 166 6.91 1.05 4.52
N VAL A 167 6.86 0.35 5.66
CA VAL A 167 7.92 -0.58 6.11
C VAL A 167 8.01 -1.80 5.19
N GLY A 168 6.87 -2.24 4.63
CA GLY A 168 6.78 -3.37 3.71
C GLY A 168 5.90 -4.50 4.21
N LEU A 169 4.85 -4.21 4.99
CA LEU A 169 3.79 -5.15 5.34
C LEU A 169 2.57 -4.95 4.44
N HIS A 170 2.01 -6.06 3.98
CA HIS A 170 0.81 -6.08 3.16
C HIS A 170 -0.40 -6.38 4.06
N HIS A 171 -1.61 -6.24 3.55
CA HIS A 171 -2.80 -6.69 4.27
C HIS A 171 -2.69 -8.17 4.66
N GLU A 172 -2.89 -8.46 5.96
CA GLU A 172 -2.77 -9.80 6.53
C GLU A 172 -3.73 -10.82 5.88
N HIS A 173 -4.93 -10.37 5.47
CA HIS A 173 -5.91 -11.21 4.75
C HIS A 173 -5.45 -11.65 3.34
N ASN A 174 -4.40 -11.00 2.79
CA ASN A 174 -3.80 -11.34 1.50
C ASN A 174 -2.53 -12.18 1.63
N ARG A 175 -2.29 -12.79 2.81
CA ARG A 175 -1.26 -13.82 2.97
C ARG A 175 -1.55 -15.04 2.10
N ILE A 176 -0.49 -15.72 1.67
CA ILE A 176 -0.58 -16.95 0.86
C ILE A 176 -1.32 -18.10 1.58
N ASP A 177 -1.33 -18.11 2.91
CA ASP A 177 -2.05 -19.05 3.77
C ASP A 177 -3.37 -18.46 4.32
N GLY A 178 -3.81 -17.27 3.86
CA GLY A 178 -5.01 -16.59 4.36
C GLY A 178 -6.28 -17.44 4.26
N ASP A 179 -6.45 -18.14 3.13
CA ASP A 179 -7.57 -19.07 2.87
C ASP A 179 -7.64 -20.26 3.86
N GLU A 180 -6.62 -20.49 4.70
CA GLU A 180 -6.65 -21.49 5.78
C GLU A 180 -7.30 -20.95 7.08
N TYR A 181 -7.41 -19.63 7.23
CA TYR A 181 -7.87 -18.96 8.46
C TYR A 181 -9.13 -18.12 8.28
N ILE A 182 -9.36 -17.60 7.08
CA ILE A 182 -10.51 -16.75 6.75
C ILE A 182 -11.22 -17.24 5.51
N ASP A 183 -12.50 -16.89 5.44
CA ASP A 183 -13.35 -17.18 4.30
C ASP A 183 -13.86 -15.87 3.70
N VAL A 184 -13.67 -15.69 2.40
CA VAL A 184 -14.09 -14.47 1.69
C VAL A 184 -15.47 -14.68 1.08
N LEU A 185 -16.48 -13.99 1.64
CA LEU A 185 -17.86 -13.94 1.11
C LEU A 185 -17.92 -13.05 -0.15
N TRP A 186 -17.43 -13.55 -1.28
CA TRP A 186 -17.32 -12.81 -2.54
C TRP A 186 -18.63 -12.17 -3.01
N GLU A 187 -19.78 -12.81 -2.75
CA GLU A 187 -21.11 -12.29 -3.07
C GLU A 187 -21.53 -11.08 -2.21
N SER A 188 -20.85 -10.83 -1.09
CA SER A 188 -21.06 -9.69 -0.20
C SER A 188 -20.12 -8.51 -0.50
N ILE A 189 -19.15 -8.67 -1.41
CA ILE A 189 -18.25 -7.59 -1.82
C ILE A 189 -18.97 -6.67 -2.80
N GLN A 190 -18.77 -5.35 -2.61
CA GLN A 190 -19.38 -4.35 -3.48
C GLN A 190 -18.88 -4.50 -4.93
N GLN A 191 -19.79 -4.44 -5.88
CA GLN A 191 -19.48 -4.64 -7.29
C GLN A 191 -18.45 -3.62 -7.79
N GLY A 192 -17.32 -4.12 -8.31
CA GLY A 192 -16.19 -3.29 -8.75
C GLY A 192 -15.11 -3.04 -7.68
N ILE A 193 -15.23 -3.66 -6.50
CA ILE A 193 -14.19 -3.70 -5.44
C ILE A 193 -13.62 -5.13 -5.26
N ALA A 194 -14.27 -6.15 -5.85
CA ALA A 194 -13.81 -7.54 -5.96
C ALA A 194 -12.95 -7.79 -7.22
#